data_AF-A0A3B8W5G7-F1
#
_entry.id   AF-A0A3B8W5G7-F1
#
_cell.length_a   1.000
_cell.length_b   1.000
_cell.length_c   1.000
_cell.angle_alpha   90.00
_cell.angle_beta   90.00
_cell.angle_gamma   90.00
#
_symmetry.space_group_name_H-M   'P 1'
#
loop_
_entity.id
_entity.type
_entity.pdbx_description
1 polymer ?
#
loop_
_entity_poly.entity_id
_entity_poly.type
_entity_poly.pdbx_seq_one_letter_code
_entity_poly.pdbx_strand_id
1 'polypeptide(L)' 'PSMNHGGPFPATTDSRFTAVGTDAIKRFVRPVAFQNFPNALLPDELKDGNPLGIWRVVNGEFNK' A
#
# COMPACT_ATOMS: atom_id res chain seq x y z
N PRO A 1 5.60 8.34 -9.24
CA PRO A 1 6.08 9.33 -8.24
C PRO A 1 7.59 9.53 -8.33
N SER A 2 8.10 10.76 -8.11
CA SER A 2 9.51 11.13 -8.34
C SER A 2 10.23 11.79 -7.16
N MET A 3 9.53 12.25 -6.11
CA MET A 3 10.15 12.93 -4.95
C MET A 3 10.80 11.93 -3.99
N ASN A 4 12.02 12.22 -3.54
CA ASN A 4 12.71 11.50 -2.45
C ASN A 4 13.37 12.51 -1.50
N HIS A 5 12.67 12.85 -0.42
CA HIS A 5 13.17 13.71 0.66
C HIS A 5 13.59 12.82 1.84
N GLY A 6 14.87 12.49 1.87
CA GLY A 6 15.49 11.53 2.77
C GLY A 6 16.91 11.24 2.29
N GLY A 7 17.44 10.05 2.61
CA GLY A 7 18.78 9.62 2.17
C GLY A 7 19.41 8.65 3.17
N PRO A 8 20.69 8.29 3.03
CA PRO A 8 21.41 7.56 4.08
C PRO A 8 21.55 8.39 5.36
N PHE A 9 21.79 7.74 6.51
CA PHE A 9 22.13 8.44 7.75
C PHE A 9 23.37 9.35 7.53
N PRO A 10 23.39 10.61 8.03
CA PRO A 10 22.46 11.20 9.00
C PRO A 10 21.25 11.95 8.41
N ALA A 11 21.02 11.93 7.09
CA ALA A 11 19.92 12.67 6.47
C ALA A 11 18.53 12.20 6.94
N THR A 12 18.40 10.92 7.30
CA THR A 12 17.20 10.33 7.92
C THR A 12 17.60 9.11 8.75
N THR A 13 16.69 8.62 9.59
CA THR A 13 16.86 7.40 10.40
C THR A 13 16.35 6.13 9.69
N ASP A 14 15.55 6.24 8.63
CA ASP A 14 15.11 5.11 7.80
C ASP A 14 15.12 5.49 6.32
N SER A 15 16.17 5.05 5.62
CA SER A 15 16.43 5.41 4.21
C SER A 15 15.53 4.68 3.21
N ARG A 16 14.71 3.73 3.66
CA ARG A 16 13.77 2.99 2.79
C ARG A 16 12.54 3.83 2.38
N PHE A 17 12.32 4.97 3.04
CA PHE A 17 11.15 5.84 2.83
C PHE A 17 11.53 7.29 2.50
N THR A 18 10.57 8.04 1.97
CA THR A 18 10.63 9.50 1.79
C THR A 18 9.72 10.19 2.82
N ALA A 19 10.11 11.39 3.29
CA ALA A 19 9.26 12.21 4.15
C ALA A 19 8.33 13.18 3.39
N VAL A 20 8.56 13.38 2.09
CA VAL A 20 7.76 14.26 1.22
C VAL A 20 7.35 13.52 -0.05
N GLY A 21 6.16 13.82 -0.57
CA GLY A 21 5.59 13.18 -1.76
C GLY A 21 4.60 12.07 -1.41
N THR A 22 3.85 11.58 -2.41
CA THR A 22 2.75 10.63 -2.18
C THR A 22 3.20 9.30 -1.57
N ASP A 23 4.45 8.89 -1.78
CA ASP A 23 4.99 7.64 -1.23
C ASP A 23 5.24 7.74 0.29
N ALA A 24 5.26 8.94 0.88
CA ALA A 24 5.48 9.15 2.31
C ALA A 24 4.37 8.55 3.20
N ILE A 25 3.18 8.31 2.63
CA ILE A 25 2.08 7.64 3.35
C ILE A 25 2.48 6.23 3.82
N LYS A 26 3.38 5.56 3.09
CA LYS A 26 3.83 4.19 3.41
C LYS A 26 4.51 4.06 4.76
N ARG A 27 5.01 5.15 5.35
CA ARG A 27 5.63 5.17 6.69
C ARG A 27 4.64 4.87 7.82
N PHE A 28 3.35 5.03 7.57
CA PHE A 28 2.29 5.00 8.59
C PHE A 28 1.32 3.83 8.41
N VAL A 29 1.61 2.90 7.51
CA VAL A 29 0.77 1.74 7.21
C VAL A 29 1.56 0.44 7.31
N ARG A 30 0.84 -0.67 7.45
CA ARG A 30 1.41 -2.02 7.40
C ARG A 30 0.49 -2.94 6.60
N PRO A 31 1.03 -3.94 5.88
CA PRO A 31 0.19 -4.94 5.21
C PRO A 31 -0.48 -5.88 6.23
N VAL A 32 -1.68 -6.35 5.88
CA VAL A 32 -2.43 -7.40 6.60
C VAL A 32 -2.96 -8.40 5.59
N ALA A 33 -2.80 -9.70 5.87
CA ALA A 33 -3.30 -10.77 5.01
C ALA A 33 -4.57 -11.40 5.61
N PHE A 34 -5.57 -11.65 4.76
CA PHE A 34 -6.81 -12.33 5.11
C PHE A 34 -6.88 -13.63 4.32
N GLN A 35 -7.01 -14.77 5.01
CA GLN A 35 -7.04 -16.09 4.40
C GLN A 35 -8.35 -16.79 4.71
N ASN A 36 -9.00 -17.35 3.69
CA ASN A 36 -10.29 -18.06 3.79
C ASN A 36 -11.37 -17.26 4.55
N PHE A 37 -11.35 -15.93 4.41
CA PHE A 37 -12.28 -15.04 5.10
C PHE A 37 -13.60 -14.96 4.31
N PRO A 38 -14.77 -15.01 4.98
CA PRO A 38 -16.04 -14.78 4.30
C PRO A 38 -16.07 -13.40 3.64
N ASN A 39 -16.45 -13.33 2.35
CA ASN A 39 -16.42 -12.09 1.57
C ASN A 39 -17.24 -10.94 2.21
N ALA A 40 -18.34 -11.26 2.89
CA ALA A 40 -19.17 -10.27 3.60
C ALA A 40 -18.44 -9.59 4.78
N LEU A 41 -17.40 -10.23 5.34
CA LEU A 41 -16.61 -9.74 6.47
C LEU A 41 -15.26 -9.16 6.06
N LEU A 42 -14.89 -9.24 4.78
CA LEU A 42 -13.70 -8.57 4.27
C LEU A 42 -13.89 -7.05 4.29
N PRO A 43 -12.80 -6.27 4.45
CA PRO A 43 -12.84 -4.84 4.17
C PRO A 43 -13.15 -4.59 2.68
N ASP A 44 -13.79 -3.46 2.37
CA ASP A 44 -14.28 -3.17 1.01
C ASP A 44 -13.16 -3.17 -0.04
N GLU A 45 -11.95 -2.81 0.36
CA GLU A 45 -10.73 -2.84 -0.44
C GLU A 45 -10.33 -4.25 -0.90
N LEU A 46 -10.82 -5.31 -0.26
CA LEU A 46 -10.48 -6.71 -0.56
C LEU A 46 -11.66 -7.55 -1.04
N LYS A 47 -12.90 -7.03 -1.01
CA LYS A 47 -14.09 -7.76 -1.49
C LYS A 47 -14.00 -8.08 -2.99
N ASP A 48 -14.43 -9.27 -3.40
CA ASP A 48 -14.27 -9.79 -4.77
C ASP A 48 -14.81 -8.86 -5.86
N GLY A 49 -15.96 -8.22 -5.64
CA GLY A 49 -16.62 -7.36 -6.63
C GLY A 49 -15.99 -5.98 -6.84
N ASN A 50 -14.84 -5.71 -6.20
CA ASN A 50 -14.18 -4.41 -6.18
C ASN A 50 -15.12 -3.19 -6.06
N PRO A 51 -15.90 -3.09 -4.97
CA PRO A 51 -16.90 -2.03 -4.83
C PRO A 51 -16.30 -0.61 -4.88
N LEU A 52 -15.02 -0.47 -4.57
CA LEU A 52 -14.31 0.81 -4.59
C LEU A 52 -13.69 1.15 -5.96
N GLY A 53 -13.68 0.21 -6.91
CA GLY A 53 -13.04 0.40 -8.21
C GLY A 53 -11.57 0.79 -8.09
N ILE A 54 -10.84 0.26 -7.10
CA ILE A 54 -9.41 0.55 -6.89
C ILE A 54 -8.52 -0.41 -7.68
N TRP A 55 -7.30 0.02 -8.00
CA TRP A 55 -6.30 -0.87 -8.60
C TRP A 55 -5.85 -1.94 -7.60
N ARG A 56 -5.80 -3.19 -8.07
CA ARG A 56 -5.38 -4.36 -7.30
C ARG A 56 -4.40 -5.19 -8.12
N VAL A 57 -3.53 -5.92 -7.43
CA VAL A 57 -2.68 -6.93 -8.06
C VAL A 57 -3.28 -8.30 -7.79
N VAL A 58 -3.73 -8.99 -8.84
CA VAL A 58 -4.31 -10.34 -8.76
C VAL A 58 -3.43 -11.28 -9.55
N ASN A 59 -2.85 -12.29 -8.89
CA ASN A 59 -1.91 -13.25 -9.49
C ASN A 59 -0.72 -12.59 -10.24
N GLY A 60 -0.27 -11.42 -9.77
CA GLY A 60 0.83 -10.67 -10.36
C GLY A 60 0.43 -9.64 -11.43
N GLU A 61 -0.85 -9.58 -11.81
CA GLU A 61 -1.35 -8.64 -12.83
C GLU A 61 -2.14 -7.50 -12.20
N PHE A 62 -1.96 -6.27 -12.71
CA PHE A 62 -2.74 -5.11 -12.28
C PHE A 62 -4.12 -5.12 -12.94
N ASN A 63 -5.16 -5.10 -12.11
CA ASN A 63 -6.55 -5.04 -12.53
C ASN A 63 -7.32 -3.98 -11.72
N LYS A 64 -8.41 -3.48 -12.28
CA LYS A 64 -9.37 -2.59 -11.64
C LYS A 64 -10.71 -3.30 -11.60
#